data_AF-A0A924ZI15-F1
#
_entry.id   AF-A0A924ZI15-F1
#
_cell.length_a   1.000
_cell.length_b   1.000
_cell.length_c   1.000
_cell.angle_alpha   90.00
_cell.angle_beta   90.00
_cell.angle_gamma   90.00
#
_symmetry.space_group_name_H-M   'P 1'
#
loop_
_entity.id
_entity.type
_entity.pdbx_description
1 polymer ?
#
loop_
_entity_poly.entity_id
_entity_poly.type
_entity_poly.pdbx_seq_one_letter_code
_entity_poly.pdbx_strand_id
1 'polypeptide(L)'
;MPQISREEMEYDVVIVGAGPAGLSAAIRLKQLDPDRSVVVLEKGSEVGAHILSGAVLDPSGLDALLPDWRSMDAPIQTRVTEDNFYILGPAGQIRIPNWPMPALMNNHDNYIVSMANVCRWMAQVAEGLGVEIFPGMSCSELVYGPPGEVRGVVA
;
A
#
# COMPACT_ATOMS: atom_id res chain seq x y z
N MET A 1 2.00 16.83 -36.44
CA MET A 1 2.74 16.35 -35.25
C MET A 1 3.34 15.01 -35.62
N PRO A 2 4.62 14.74 -35.31
CA PRO A 2 5.19 13.41 -35.56
C PRO A 2 4.36 12.36 -34.80
N GLN A 3 4.11 11.24 -35.46
CA GLN A 3 3.37 10.13 -34.89
C GLN A 3 4.28 9.46 -33.84
N ILE A 4 4.00 9.68 -32.56
CA ILE A 4 4.77 9.09 -31.46
C ILE A 4 4.38 7.62 -31.39
N SER A 5 5.29 6.73 -31.79
CA SER A 5 5.14 5.29 -31.58
C SER A 5 5.56 4.98 -30.15
N ARG A 6 4.67 4.38 -29.36
CA ARG A 6 4.95 3.89 -28.01
C ARG A 6 5.07 2.36 -28.06
N GLU A 7 5.93 1.78 -27.23
CA GLU A 7 5.93 0.33 -27.03
C GLU A 7 4.71 -0.07 -26.18
N GLU A 8 4.14 -1.22 -26.46
CA GLU A 8 2.93 -1.73 -25.81
C GLU A 8 3.24 -3.06 -25.11
N MET A 9 2.72 -3.23 -23.90
CA MET A 9 2.81 -4.46 -23.12
C MET A 9 1.42 -4.83 -22.62
N GLU A 10 1.02 -6.09 -22.83
CA GLU A 10 -0.30 -6.58 -22.42
C GLU A 10 -0.21 -7.29 -21.06
N TYR A 11 -1.17 -6.99 -20.19
CA TYR A 11 -1.36 -7.61 -18.89
C TYR A 11 -2.85 -7.81 -18.63
N ASP A 12 -3.21 -8.84 -17.87
CA ASP A 12 -4.59 -9.05 -17.43
C ASP A 12 -5.04 -7.95 -16.46
N VAL A 13 -4.13 -7.50 -15.60
CA VAL A 13 -4.38 -6.40 -14.64
C VAL A 13 -3.18 -5.47 -14.53
N VAL A 14 -3.44 -4.18 -14.72
CA VAL A 14 -2.50 -3.08 -14.45
C VAL A 14 -2.93 -2.35 -13.18
N ILE A 15 -2.04 -2.27 -12.20
CA ILE A 15 -2.24 -1.56 -10.93
C ILE A 15 -1.34 -0.32 -10.91
N VAL A 16 -1.94 0.86 -10.72
CA VAL A 16 -1.20 2.12 -10.62
C VAL A 16 -0.95 2.46 -9.16
N GLY A 17 0.30 2.33 -8.72
CA GLY A 17 0.79 2.66 -7.38
C GLY A 17 1.07 1.44 -6.50
N ALA A 18 2.30 1.33 -6.01
CA ALA A 18 2.75 0.30 -5.06
C ALA A 18 2.56 0.73 -3.59
N GLY A 19 1.40 1.33 -3.29
CA GLY A 19 0.96 1.57 -1.91
C GLY A 19 0.34 0.32 -1.28
N PRO A 20 -0.10 0.40 -0.01
CA PRO A 20 -0.70 -0.75 0.68
C PRO A 20 -1.90 -1.32 -0.08
N ALA A 21 -2.74 -0.47 -0.67
CA ALA A 21 -3.91 -0.90 -1.43
C ALA A 21 -3.51 -1.63 -2.73
N GLY A 22 -2.61 -1.05 -3.53
CA GLY A 22 -2.17 -1.64 -4.80
C GLY A 22 -1.45 -2.97 -4.60
N LEU A 23 -0.54 -3.03 -3.62
CA LEU A 23 0.16 -4.26 -3.27
C LEU A 23 -0.80 -5.32 -2.71
N SER A 24 -1.77 -4.93 -1.88
CA SER A 24 -2.80 -5.86 -1.39
C SER A 24 -3.62 -6.45 -2.53
N ALA A 25 -4.03 -5.63 -3.49
CA ALA A 25 -4.77 -6.07 -4.67
C ALA A 25 -3.93 -7.03 -5.52
N ALA A 26 -2.66 -6.70 -5.78
CA ALA A 26 -1.75 -7.53 -6.57
C ALA A 26 -1.54 -8.92 -5.93
N ILE A 27 -1.25 -8.95 -4.62
CA ILE A 27 -1.10 -10.18 -3.84
C ILE A 27 -2.39 -11.00 -3.92
N ARG A 28 -3.56 -10.37 -3.69
CA ARG A 28 -4.83 -11.09 -3.69
C ARG A 28 -5.17 -11.67 -5.06
N LEU A 29 -4.87 -10.94 -6.14
CA LEU A 29 -5.09 -11.43 -7.51
C LEU A 29 -4.26 -12.67 -7.79
N LYS A 30 -2.97 -12.68 -7.42
CA LYS A 30 -2.09 -13.85 -7.58
C LYS A 30 -2.47 -15.03 -6.68
N GLN A 31 -2.97 -14.78 -5.48
CA GLN A 31 -3.52 -15.84 -4.63
C GLN A 31 -4.77 -16.50 -5.22
N LEU A 32 -5.59 -15.74 -5.94
CA LEU A 32 -6.81 -16.25 -6.58
C LEU A 32 -6.50 -16.99 -7.89
N ASP A 33 -5.48 -16.52 -8.61
CA ASP A 33 -5.10 -17.05 -9.93
C ASP A 33 -3.59 -16.80 -10.17
N PRO A 34 -2.73 -17.80 -9.92
CA PRO A 34 -1.27 -17.64 -10.06
C PRO A 34 -0.80 -17.31 -11.47
N ASP A 35 -1.54 -17.79 -12.48
CA ASP A 35 -1.19 -17.63 -13.90
C ASP A 35 -1.56 -16.25 -14.46
N ARG A 36 -2.38 -15.49 -13.71
CA ARG A 36 -2.79 -14.13 -14.10
C ARG A 36 -1.59 -13.19 -14.18
N SER A 37 -1.43 -12.51 -15.31
CA SER A 37 -0.40 -11.48 -15.48
C SER A 37 -0.82 -10.18 -14.77
N VAL A 38 -0.03 -9.76 -13.78
CA VAL A 38 -0.31 -8.58 -12.96
C VAL A 38 0.92 -7.71 -12.90
N VAL A 39 0.76 -6.45 -13.30
CA VAL A 39 1.82 -5.44 -13.19
C VAL A 39 1.42 -4.32 -12.24
N VAL A 40 2.37 -3.88 -11.41
CA VAL A 40 2.25 -2.71 -10.55
C VAL A 40 3.23 -1.65 -11.04
N LEU A 41 2.72 -0.48 -11.40
CA LEU A 41 3.52 0.66 -11.84
C LEU A 41 3.65 1.65 -10.68
N GLU A 42 4.88 1.95 -10.25
CA GLU A 42 5.15 2.85 -9.13
C GLU A 42 5.99 4.04 -9.59
N LYS A 43 5.54 5.25 -9.22
CA LYS A 43 6.22 6.50 -9.59
C LYS A 43 7.54 6.70 -8.84
N GLY A 44 7.61 6.29 -7.58
CA GLY A 44 8.81 6.38 -6.77
C GLY A 44 9.95 5.59 -7.38
N SER A 45 11.19 6.05 -7.19
CA SER A 45 12.40 5.35 -7.66
C SER A 45 12.54 3.94 -7.09
N GLU A 46 11.84 3.66 -6.00
CA GLU A 46 11.65 2.36 -5.37
C GLU A 46 10.29 2.35 -4.65
N VAL A 47 9.76 1.15 -4.37
CA VAL A 47 8.58 1.02 -3.50
C VAL A 47 8.88 1.63 -2.13
N GLY A 48 7.94 2.44 -1.62
CA GLY A 48 8.10 3.13 -0.34
C GLY A 48 8.70 4.53 -0.43
N ALA A 49 9.36 4.92 -1.54
CA ALA A 49 10.00 6.23 -1.67
C ALA A 49 9.03 7.41 -1.52
N HIS A 50 7.78 7.23 -1.97
CA HIS A 50 6.73 8.24 -1.85
C HIS A 50 5.69 7.93 -0.76
N ILE A 51 5.90 6.88 0.05
CA ILE A 51 4.98 6.55 1.13
C ILE A 51 5.31 7.41 2.35
N LEU A 52 4.35 8.26 2.73
CA LEU A 52 4.43 9.10 3.92
C LEU A 52 3.26 8.80 4.86
N SER A 53 3.57 8.37 6.09
CA SER A 53 2.57 8.14 7.13
C SER A 53 3.22 8.14 8.52
N GLY A 54 2.49 8.58 9.54
CA GLY A 54 2.87 8.39 10.96
C GLY A 54 2.36 7.06 11.54
N ALA A 55 2.16 6.06 10.68
CA ALA A 55 1.24 4.95 10.82
C ALA A 55 1.17 4.25 12.19
N VAL A 56 -0.05 4.23 12.72
CA VAL A 56 -0.54 3.16 13.59
C VAL A 56 -1.38 2.22 12.73
N LEU A 57 -0.92 0.99 12.59
CA LEU A 57 -1.47 -0.03 11.71
C LEU A 57 -2.39 -0.97 12.49
N ASP A 58 -3.66 -1.00 12.08
CA ASP A 58 -4.59 -2.07 12.43
C ASP A 58 -4.25 -3.33 11.60
N PRO A 59 -3.93 -4.47 12.23
CA PRO A 59 -3.48 -5.66 11.53
C PRO A 59 -4.60 -6.40 10.78
N SER A 60 -5.88 -6.07 10.97
CA SER A 60 -7.02 -6.82 10.42
C SER A 60 -6.96 -7.04 8.91
N GLY A 61 -6.51 -6.03 8.15
CA GLY A 61 -6.33 -6.14 6.70
C GLY A 61 -5.23 -7.15 6.31
N LEU A 62 -4.11 -7.15 7.04
CA LEU A 62 -3.04 -8.13 6.84
C LEU A 62 -3.44 -9.52 7.34
N ASP A 63 -4.19 -9.61 8.44
CA ASP A 63 -4.72 -10.88 8.95
C ASP A 63 -5.64 -11.57 7.93
N ALA A 64 -6.42 -10.78 7.18
CA ALA A 64 -7.26 -11.29 6.11
C ALA A 64 -6.47 -11.66 4.84
N LEU A 65 -5.46 -10.86 4.46
CA LEU A 65 -4.71 -11.04 3.21
C LEU A 65 -3.59 -12.08 3.31
N LEU A 66 -2.83 -12.05 4.41
CA LEU A 66 -1.65 -12.86 4.68
C LEU A 66 -1.71 -13.37 6.14
N PRO A 67 -2.56 -14.37 6.47
CA PRO A 67 -2.80 -14.78 7.85
C PRO A 67 -1.52 -15.10 8.66
N ASP A 68 -0.48 -15.58 7.97
CA ASP A 68 0.79 -15.97 8.57
C ASP A 68 1.85 -14.85 8.58
N TRP A 69 1.49 -13.59 8.28
CA TRP A 69 2.44 -12.48 8.12
C TRP A 69 3.37 -12.28 9.34
N ARG A 70 2.89 -12.61 10.54
CA ARG A 70 3.68 -12.53 11.79
C ARG A 70 4.89 -13.46 11.81
N SER A 71 4.89 -14.50 10.97
CA SER A 71 6.01 -15.44 10.80
C SER A 71 6.90 -15.14 9.59
N MET A 72 6.53 -14.14 8.78
CA MET A 72 7.17 -13.82 7.49
C MET A 72 8.20 -12.69 7.60
N ASP A 73 8.84 -12.53 8.76
CA ASP A 73 9.82 -11.45 9.04
C ASP A 73 9.32 -10.03 8.67
N ALA A 74 8.01 -9.80 8.85
CA ALA A 74 7.41 -8.51 8.53
C ALA A 74 8.00 -7.40 9.42
N PRO A 75 8.21 -6.18 8.89
CA PRO A 75 8.72 -5.03 9.65
C PRO A 75 7.63 -4.39 10.53
N ILE A 76 6.83 -5.21 11.20
CA ILE A 76 5.65 -4.86 12.01
C ILE A 76 5.83 -5.50 13.38
N GLN A 77 6.67 -4.88 14.22
CA GLN A 77 7.14 -5.47 15.48
C GLN A 77 6.72 -4.67 16.72
N THR A 78 6.52 -3.36 16.57
CA THR A 78 6.26 -2.46 17.70
C THR A 78 4.76 -2.39 18.01
N ARG A 79 4.28 -3.18 18.97
CA ARG A 79 2.90 -3.06 19.46
C ARG A 79 2.66 -1.74 20.18
N VAL A 80 1.49 -1.15 20.00
CA VAL A 80 1.06 0.02 20.79
C VAL A 80 0.81 -0.42 22.23
N THR A 81 1.45 0.26 23.17
CA THR A 81 1.27 0.01 24.62
C THR A 81 0.39 1.07 25.29
N GLU A 82 0.45 2.31 24.82
CA GLU A 82 -0.24 3.44 25.40
C GLU A 82 -0.69 4.42 24.32
N ASP A 83 -1.92 4.91 24.44
CA ASP A 83 -2.45 6.02 23.64
C ASP A 83 -2.41 7.31 24.45
N ASN A 84 -1.85 8.37 23.88
CA ASN A 84 -1.76 9.67 24.55
C ASN A 84 -2.34 10.84 23.74
N PHE A 85 -3.45 11.39 24.23
CA PHE A 85 -4.16 12.56 23.74
C PHE A 85 -3.92 13.79 24.62
N TYR A 86 -3.58 14.91 23.99
CA TYR A 86 -3.31 16.19 24.64
C TYR A 86 -4.04 17.33 23.94
N ILE A 87 -4.47 18.32 24.72
CA ILE A 87 -4.86 19.64 24.23
C ILE A 87 -3.66 20.56 24.44
N LEU A 88 -3.18 21.19 23.37
CA LEU A 88 -2.05 22.11 23.40
C LEU A 88 -2.54 23.57 23.42
N GLY A 89 -1.87 24.40 24.20
CA GLY A 89 -2.10 25.84 24.25
C GLY A 89 -0.80 26.62 24.51
N PRO A 90 -0.82 27.96 24.44
CA PRO A 90 0.41 28.77 24.56
C PRO A 90 1.15 28.58 25.90
N ALA A 91 0.44 28.18 26.95
CA ALA A 91 0.99 27.96 28.29
C ALA A 91 1.39 26.51 28.58
N GLY A 92 1.21 25.57 27.63
CA GLY A 92 1.57 24.17 27.81
C GLY A 92 0.53 23.19 27.26
N GLN A 93 0.35 22.06 27.95
CA GLN A 93 -0.50 20.96 27.51
C GLN A 93 -1.34 20.38 28.63
N ILE A 94 -2.54 19.90 28.29
CA ILE A 94 -3.44 19.19 29.20
C ILE A 94 -3.68 17.78 28.63
N ARG A 95 -3.39 16.75 29.43
CA ARG A 95 -3.68 15.35 29.08
C ARG A 95 -5.17 15.07 29.19
N ILE A 96 -5.78 14.55 28.13
CA ILE A 96 -7.17 14.07 28.18
C ILE A 96 -7.15 12.59 28.63
N PRO A 97 -7.90 12.17 29.66
CA PRO A 97 -8.02 10.76 30.00
C PRO A 97 -8.52 9.94 28.80
N ASN A 98 -8.13 8.66 28.69
CA ASN A 98 -8.51 7.83 27.55
C ASN A 98 -9.94 7.26 27.63
N TRP A 99 -10.50 7.10 28.85
CA TRP A 99 -11.83 6.50 29.04
C TRP A 99 -13.02 7.23 28.35
N PRO A 100 -13.02 8.57 28.15
CA PRO A 100 -14.05 9.24 27.37
C PRO A 100 -13.79 9.22 25.85
N MET A 101 -12.65 8.68 25.38
CA MET A 101 -12.34 8.69 23.95
C MET A 101 -13.17 7.67 23.17
N PRO A 102 -13.59 8.00 21.93
CA PRO A 102 -14.29 7.04 21.06
C PRO A 102 -13.45 5.78 20.81
N ALA A 103 -14.13 4.65 20.57
CA ALA A 103 -13.46 3.36 20.32
C ALA A 103 -12.48 3.39 19.13
N LEU A 104 -12.75 4.21 18.11
CA LEU A 104 -11.86 4.40 16.95
C LEU A 104 -10.50 5.04 17.32
N MET A 105 -10.37 5.62 18.52
CA MET A 105 -9.14 6.22 19.03
C MET A 105 -8.41 5.29 20.02
N ASN A 106 -8.84 4.03 20.10
CA ASN A 106 -8.17 2.99 20.88
C ASN A 106 -7.32 2.15 19.95
N ASN A 107 -6.01 2.13 20.20
CA ASN A 107 -5.03 1.39 19.39
C ASN A 107 -4.59 0.08 20.05
N HIS A 108 -5.40 -0.48 20.96
CA HIS A 108 -5.16 -1.84 21.46
C HIS A 108 -5.00 -2.81 20.30
N ASP A 109 -3.99 -3.69 20.37
CA ASP A 109 -3.60 -4.65 19.33
C ASP A 109 -3.06 -4.07 17.99
N ASN A 110 -2.94 -2.75 17.87
CA ASN A 110 -2.32 -2.10 16.71
C ASN A 110 -0.79 -2.03 16.83
N TYR A 111 -0.14 -1.70 15.71
CA TYR A 111 1.32 -1.61 15.62
C TYR A 111 1.77 -0.23 15.15
N ILE A 112 2.87 0.28 15.71
CA ILE A 112 3.57 1.47 15.22
C ILE A 112 4.53 1.02 14.13
N VAL A 113 4.37 1.55 12.91
CA VAL A 113 5.14 1.06 11.75
C VAL A 113 5.69 2.18 10.90
N SER A 114 6.77 1.88 10.17
CA SER A 114 7.12 2.62 8.96
C SER A 114 6.31 2.07 7.80
N MET A 115 5.30 2.80 7.35
CA MET A 115 4.46 2.34 6.24
C MET A 115 5.26 2.13 4.95
N ALA A 116 6.33 2.90 4.74
CA ALA A 116 7.25 2.68 3.62
C ALA A 116 7.92 1.29 3.71
N ASN A 117 8.38 0.88 4.89
CA ASN A 117 8.98 -0.45 5.09
C ASN A 117 7.94 -1.57 4.96
N VAL A 118 6.72 -1.35 5.44
CA VAL A 118 5.62 -2.32 5.26
C VAL A 118 5.32 -2.50 3.77
N CYS A 119 5.22 -1.43 2.98
CA CYS A 119 5.03 -1.53 1.52
C CYS A 119 6.23 -2.21 0.83
N ARG A 120 7.47 -1.93 1.23
CA ARG A 120 8.65 -2.64 0.68
C ARG A 120 8.59 -4.14 0.93
N TRP A 121 8.22 -4.54 2.16
CA TRP A 121 8.04 -5.95 2.50
C TRP A 121 6.88 -6.58 1.72
N MET A 122 5.73 -5.89 1.62
CA MET A 122 4.60 -6.37 0.82
C MET A 122 4.96 -6.50 -0.67
N ALA A 123 5.80 -5.63 -1.20
CA ALA A 123 6.31 -5.74 -2.57
C ALA A 123 7.15 -7.03 -2.75
N GLN A 124 8.04 -7.35 -1.81
CA GLN A 124 8.78 -8.61 -1.85
C GLN A 124 7.86 -9.83 -1.81
N VAL A 125 6.80 -9.79 -1.01
CA VAL A 125 5.78 -10.84 -0.97
C VAL A 125 5.05 -10.94 -2.32
N ALA A 126 4.67 -9.82 -2.91
CA ALA A 126 4.00 -9.77 -4.21
C ALA A 126 4.90 -10.29 -5.35
N GLU A 127 6.16 -9.88 -5.40
CA GLU A 127 7.17 -10.37 -6.35
C GLU A 127 7.39 -11.87 -6.20
N GLY A 128 7.43 -12.39 -4.97
CA GLY A 128 7.50 -13.82 -4.69
C GLY A 128 6.29 -14.62 -5.22
N LEU A 129 5.15 -13.97 -5.44
CA LEU A 129 3.95 -14.53 -6.07
C LEU A 129 3.92 -14.29 -7.60
N GLY A 130 4.99 -13.73 -8.17
CA GLY A 130 5.11 -13.46 -9.62
C GLY A 130 4.39 -12.19 -10.08
N VAL A 131 4.13 -11.24 -9.18
CA VAL A 131 3.72 -9.87 -9.59
C VAL A 131 4.93 -9.14 -10.16
N GLU A 132 4.76 -8.49 -11.30
CA GLU A 132 5.79 -7.61 -11.86
C GLU A 132 5.63 -6.20 -11.29
N ILE A 133 6.68 -5.65 -10.68
CA ILE A 133 6.64 -4.31 -10.07
C ILE A 133 7.68 -3.42 -10.76
N PHE A 134 7.24 -2.34 -11.38
CA PHE A 134 8.11 -1.37 -12.05
C PHE A 134 8.11 -0.03 -11.30
N PRO A 135 9.09 0.20 -10.42
CA PRO A 135 9.35 1.52 -9.85
C PRO A 135 9.95 2.48 -10.90
N GLY A 136 9.82 3.78 -10.66
CA GLY A 136 10.25 4.85 -11.56
C GLY A 136 9.32 5.09 -12.75
N MET A 137 8.17 4.41 -12.83
CA MET A 137 7.22 4.49 -13.93
C MET A 137 5.98 5.29 -13.52
N SER A 138 5.89 6.54 -13.97
CA SER A 138 4.78 7.42 -13.63
C SER A 138 3.68 7.34 -14.68
N CYS A 139 2.57 6.71 -14.33
CA CYS A 139 1.37 6.74 -15.18
C CYS A 139 0.90 8.19 -15.41
N SER A 140 0.82 8.60 -16.67
CA SER A 140 0.57 9.99 -17.10
C SER A 140 -0.77 10.15 -17.81
N GLU A 141 -1.24 9.12 -18.52
CA GLU A 141 -2.48 9.16 -19.32
C GLU A 141 -3.23 7.83 -19.20
N LEU A 142 -4.57 7.89 -19.29
CA LEU A 142 -5.41 6.70 -19.45
C LEU A 142 -5.55 6.37 -20.95
N VAL A 143 -5.48 5.09 -21.28
CA VAL A 143 -5.76 4.58 -22.62
C VAL A 143 -7.21 4.11 -22.66
N TYR A 144 -7.98 4.62 -23.63
CA TYR A 144 -9.40 4.29 -23.79
C TYR A 144 -9.63 3.49 -25.08
N GLY A 145 -10.45 2.45 -24.98
CA GLY A 145 -11.01 1.74 -26.12
C GLY A 145 -12.38 2.28 -26.53
N PRO A 146 -12.93 1.88 -27.70
CA PRO A 146 -14.34 2.09 -28.03
C PRO A 146 -15.20 0.99 -27.39
N PRO A 147 -16.31 1.28 -26.67
CA PRO A 147 -17.10 2.53 -26.57
C PRO A 147 -16.76 3.50 -25.42
N GLY A 148 -15.54 3.49 -24.87
CA GLY A 148 -15.06 4.45 -23.85
C GLY A 148 -14.54 3.79 -22.58
N GLU A 149 -14.34 2.47 -22.60
CA GLU A 149 -13.76 1.71 -21.51
C GLU A 149 -12.25 1.98 -21.36
N VAL A 150 -11.75 1.96 -20.13
CA VAL A 150 -10.31 2.03 -19.87
C VAL A 150 -9.68 0.71 -20.30
N ARG A 151 -8.66 0.78 -21.16
CA ARG A 151 -7.87 -0.36 -21.63
C ARG A 151 -6.47 -0.41 -21.06
N GLY A 152 -5.99 0.65 -20.42
CA GLY A 152 -4.66 0.68 -19.83
C GLY A 152 -4.22 2.09 -19.46
N VAL A 153 -2.91 2.25 -19.34
CA VAL A 153 -2.25 3.50 -18.95
C VAL A 153 -1.00 3.70 -19.78
N VAL A 154 -0.59 4.96 -19.94
CA VAL A 154 0.71 5.34 -20.46
C VAL A 154 1.60 5.66 -19.26
N ALA A 155 2.73 4.99 -19.13
CA ALA A 155 3.70 5.18 -18.05
C ALA A 155 5.08 5.59 -18.56
#